data_AF-A0A6P7GCY9-F1
#
_entry.id   AF-A0A6P7GCY9-F1
#
_cell.length_a   1.000
_cell.length_b   1.000
_cell.length_c   1.000
_cell.angle_alpha   90.00
_cell.angle_beta   90.00
_cell.angle_gamma   90.00
#
_symmetry.space_group_name_H-M   'P 1'
#
loop_
_entity.id
_entity.type
_entity.pdbx_description
1 polymer ?
#
loop_
_entity_poly.entity_id
_entity_poly.type
_entity_poly.pdbx_seq_one_letter_code
_entity_poly.pdbx_strand_id
1 'polypeptide(L)'
;MNIYYLQLIISIAFNQSVKIHSLKIKAPADKGPKTIRIFINQPRTLDFDLADSYTSVQDLQFTPEDVEGGNPVNLRYVKFQNVQNIQFFIKDNLGGGEVTQIDHLAIIGSPISTTNMGDFKRVAGKKGESH
;
A
#
# COMPACT_ATOMS: atom_id res chain seq x y z
N MET A 1 -6.95 -29.49 -12.75
CA MET A 1 -6.57 -28.38 -13.63
C MET A 1 -6.06 -27.27 -12.73
N ASN A 2 -4.74 -27.22 -12.49
CA ASN A 2 -4.16 -26.16 -11.66
C ASN A 2 -3.99 -24.94 -12.54
N ILE A 3 -4.75 -23.90 -12.27
CA ILE A 3 -4.71 -22.66 -13.02
C ILE A 3 -3.65 -21.80 -12.32
N TYR A 4 -2.42 -21.83 -12.84
CA TYR A 4 -1.33 -21.01 -12.29
C TYR A 4 -1.43 -19.60 -12.87
N TYR A 5 -1.99 -18.67 -12.09
CA TYR A 5 -1.95 -17.26 -12.43
C TYR A 5 -0.65 -16.65 -11.88
N LEU A 6 0.29 -16.32 -12.76
CA LEU A 6 1.51 -15.56 -12.42
C LEU A 6 1.18 -14.15 -11.89
N GLN A 7 0.03 -13.62 -12.33
CA GLN A 7 -0.41 -12.27 -12.07
C GLN A 7 -1.39 -12.25 -10.90
N LEU A 8 -1.22 -11.26 -10.01
CA LEU A 8 -2.06 -11.08 -8.84
C LEU A 8 -2.52 -9.62 -8.76
N ILE A 9 -3.79 -9.41 -8.45
CA ILE A 9 -4.32 -8.09 -8.10
C ILE A 9 -4.81 -8.12 -6.66
N ILE A 10 -4.32 -7.20 -5.85
CA ILE A 10 -4.73 -7.01 -4.46
C ILE A 10 -5.40 -5.65 -4.36
N SER A 11 -6.68 -5.62 -4.02
CA SER A 11 -7.45 -4.39 -3.86
C SER A 11 -7.80 -4.17 -2.39
N ILE A 12 -7.45 -2.99 -1.86
CA ILE A 12 -7.67 -2.61 -0.46
C ILE A 12 -8.36 -1.26 -0.45
N ALA A 13 -9.54 -1.21 0.18
CA ALA A 13 -10.26 0.03 0.45
C ALA A 13 -10.04 0.45 1.90
N PHE A 14 -9.86 1.75 2.12
CA PHE A 14 -9.74 2.34 3.45
C PHE A 14 -11.07 2.98 3.86
N ASN A 15 -11.44 2.86 5.14
CA ASN A 15 -12.66 3.48 5.69
C ASN A 15 -12.60 5.01 5.70
N GLN A 16 -11.39 5.57 5.69
CA GLN A 16 -11.13 7.00 5.60
C GLN A 16 -9.92 7.21 4.70
N SER A 17 -9.79 8.40 4.10
CA SER A 17 -8.61 8.73 3.31
C SER A 17 -7.34 8.67 4.15
N VAL A 18 -6.31 8.01 3.63
CA VAL A 18 -4.99 7.89 4.27
C VAL A 18 -3.90 8.51 3.41
N LYS A 19 -2.80 8.85 4.07
CA LYS A 19 -1.51 9.18 3.48
C LYS A 19 -0.63 7.95 3.56
N ILE A 20 -0.05 7.52 2.44
CA ILE A 20 0.83 6.34 2.41
C ILE A 20 2.25 6.78 2.14
N HIS A 21 3.17 6.38 3.02
CA HIS A 21 4.58 6.76 2.94
C HIS A 21 5.45 5.62 2.42
N SER A 22 5.22 4.40 2.92
CA SER A 22 6.05 3.25 2.55
C SER A 22 5.21 1.98 2.43
N LEU A 23 5.74 1.02 1.69
CA LEU A 23 5.18 -0.32 1.52
C LEU A 23 6.21 -1.34 1.99
N LYS A 24 5.78 -2.32 2.77
CA LYS A 24 6.63 -3.44 3.20
C LYS A 24 6.04 -4.73 2.67
N ILE A 25 6.89 -5.50 1.99
CA ILE A 25 6.54 -6.82 1.46
C ILE A 25 7.55 -7.81 2.00
N LYS A 26 7.06 -8.91 2.56
CA LYS A 26 7.87 -10.07 2.91
C LYS A 26 7.44 -11.25 2.06
N ALA A 27 8.39 -11.87 1.40
CA ALA A 27 8.19 -13.05 0.56
C ALA A 27 9.51 -13.82 0.45
N PRO A 28 9.47 -15.13 0.09
CA PRO A 28 10.70 -15.86 -0.18
C PRO A 28 11.39 -15.31 -1.42
N ALA A 29 12.73 -15.23 -1.39
CA ALA A 29 13.58 -14.66 -2.44
C ALA A 29 13.27 -15.17 -3.86
N ASP A 30 12.87 -16.45 -3.98
CA ASP A 30 12.62 -17.11 -5.26
C ASP A 30 11.18 -16.95 -5.77
N LYS A 31 10.20 -16.71 -4.87
CA LYS A 31 8.77 -16.65 -5.25
C LYS A 31 8.14 -15.28 -4.99
N GLY A 32 8.91 -14.32 -4.51
CA GLY A 32 8.44 -12.97 -4.22
C GLY A 32 8.07 -12.20 -5.49
N PRO A 33 7.23 -11.16 -5.35
CA PRO A 33 6.90 -10.29 -6.46
C PRO A 33 8.15 -9.52 -6.91
N LYS A 34 8.37 -9.43 -8.22
CA LYS A 34 9.47 -8.66 -8.80
C LYS A 34 9.00 -7.28 -9.23
N THR A 35 7.88 -7.22 -9.97
CA THR A 35 7.32 -5.96 -10.44
C THR A 35 5.93 -5.76 -9.88
N ILE A 36 5.73 -4.65 -9.15
CA ILE A 36 4.42 -4.25 -8.61
C ILE A 36 4.04 -2.88 -9.12
N ARG A 37 2.88 -2.81 -9.78
CA ARG A 37 2.28 -1.57 -10.23
C ARG A 37 1.23 -1.13 -9.21
N ILE A 38 1.34 0.11 -8.73
CA ILE A 38 0.45 0.65 -7.70
C ILE A 38 -0.53 1.62 -8.34
N PHE A 39 -1.82 1.39 -8.08
CA PHE A 39 -2.92 2.26 -8.46
C PHE A 39 -3.64 2.73 -7.21
N ILE A 40 -4.16 3.96 -7.25
CA ILE A 40 -4.97 4.51 -6.16
C ILE A 40 -6.23 5.15 -6.70
N ASN A 41 -7.26 5.26 -5.84
CA ASN A 41 -8.52 5.95 -6.09
C ASN A 41 -9.20 5.52 -7.40
N GLN A 42 -9.11 4.24 -7.73
CA GLN A 42 -9.79 3.69 -8.89
C GLN A 42 -11.28 3.50 -8.57
N PRO A 43 -12.19 3.75 -9.54
CA PRO A 43 -13.63 3.62 -9.31
C PRO A 43 -14.09 2.15 -9.20
N ARG A 44 -13.29 1.23 -9.73
CA ARG A 44 -13.54 -0.22 -9.74
C ARG A 44 -12.23 -0.96 -9.52
N THR A 45 -12.31 -2.21 -9.07
CA THR A 45 -11.16 -3.11 -9.10
C THR A 45 -10.68 -3.25 -10.54
N LEU A 46 -9.37 -3.12 -10.75
CA LEU A 46 -8.76 -3.30 -12.05
C LEU A 46 -8.75 -4.79 -12.40
N ASP A 47 -9.01 -5.07 -13.67
CA ASP A 47 -8.72 -6.37 -14.27
C ASP A 47 -7.28 -6.37 -14.81
N PHE A 48 -6.72 -7.55 -15.10
CA PHE A 48 -5.34 -7.69 -15.57
C PHE A 48 -5.04 -6.88 -16.85
N ASP A 49 -5.98 -6.85 -17.79
CA ASP A 49 -5.83 -6.11 -19.06
C ASP A 49 -5.79 -4.58 -18.82
N LEU A 50 -6.66 -4.09 -17.94
CA LEU A 50 -6.69 -2.69 -17.53
C LEU A 50 -5.43 -2.32 -16.75
N ALA A 51 -4.97 -3.19 -15.85
CA ALA A 51 -3.79 -2.97 -15.05
C ALA A 51 -2.49 -2.98 -15.87
N ASP A 52 -2.46 -3.65 -17.03
CA ASP A 52 -1.33 -3.56 -17.96
C ASP A 52 -1.40 -2.26 -18.80
N SER A 53 -2.59 -1.90 -19.30
CA SER A 53 -2.79 -0.73 -20.15
C SER A 53 -2.75 0.62 -19.41
N TYR A 54 -3.16 0.66 -18.14
CA TYR A 54 -3.30 1.92 -17.40
C TYR A 54 -1.95 2.44 -16.92
N THR A 55 -1.89 3.76 -16.72
CA THR A 55 -0.75 4.40 -16.07
C THR A 55 -0.86 4.22 -14.56
N SER A 56 0.07 3.45 -14.01
CA SER A 56 0.30 3.29 -12.58
C SER A 56 0.74 4.62 -11.96
N VAL A 57 0.39 4.83 -10.69
CA VAL A 57 0.84 6.01 -9.94
C VAL A 57 2.32 5.89 -9.58
N GLN A 58 2.75 4.65 -9.30
CA GLN A 58 4.13 4.29 -9.11
C GLN A 58 4.32 2.80 -9.43
N ASP A 59 5.43 2.48 -10.10
CA ASP A 59 5.90 1.11 -10.29
C ASP A 59 7.07 0.87 -9.33
N LEU A 60 7.04 -0.28 -8.67
CA LEU A 60 8.11 -0.75 -7.80
C LEU A 60 8.73 -2.00 -8.41
N GLN A 61 10.06 -2.02 -8.42
CA GLN A 61 10.84 -3.22 -8.67
C GLN A 61 11.48 -3.65 -7.37
N PHE A 62 11.25 -4.90 -6.99
CA PHE A 62 11.84 -5.51 -5.82
C PHE A 62 13.01 -6.39 -6.22
N THR A 63 14.01 -6.44 -5.36
CA THR A 63 15.09 -7.42 -5.43
C THR A 63 14.84 -8.55 -4.41
N PRO A 64 15.53 -9.70 -4.53
CA PRO A 64 15.47 -10.76 -3.51
C PRO A 64 15.77 -10.27 -2.10
N GLU A 65 16.70 -9.31 -1.97
CA GLU A 65 17.11 -8.74 -0.69
C GLU A 65 16.00 -7.87 -0.06
N ASP A 66 15.23 -7.15 -0.87
CA ASP A 66 14.10 -6.34 -0.40
C ASP A 66 12.98 -7.20 0.19
N VAL A 67 12.64 -8.30 -0.48
CA VAL A 67 11.53 -9.18 -0.08
C VAL A 67 11.90 -10.11 1.08
N GLU A 68 13.14 -10.58 1.15
CA GLU A 68 13.59 -11.47 2.23
C GLU A 68 13.83 -10.67 3.52
N GLY A 69 14.49 -9.51 3.41
CA GLY A 69 14.71 -8.59 4.53
C GLY A 69 13.44 -7.93 5.04
N GLY A 70 12.39 -7.87 4.21
CA GLY A 70 11.15 -7.17 4.54
C GLY A 70 11.38 -5.70 4.83
N ASN A 71 12.29 -5.06 4.08
CA ASN A 71 12.61 -3.66 4.24
C ASN A 71 11.45 -2.79 3.71
N PRO A 72 11.08 -1.71 4.41
CA PRO A 72 10.05 -0.80 3.91
C PRO A 72 10.60 -0.02 2.70
N VAL A 73 9.91 -0.14 1.57
CA VAL A 73 10.20 0.61 0.34
C VAL A 73 9.41 1.93 0.36
N ASN A 74 10.11 3.04 0.14
CA ASN A 74 9.47 4.35 0.14
C ASN A 74 8.66 4.56 -1.15
N LEU A 75 7.41 4.98 -0.97
CA LEU A 75 6.57 5.45 -2.05
C LEU A 75 6.85 6.94 -2.30
N ARG A 76 6.42 7.42 -3.47
CA ARG A 76 6.42 8.84 -3.81
C ARG A 76 5.31 9.52 -3.02
N TYR A 77 5.54 9.74 -1.72
CA TYR A 77 4.57 10.25 -0.73
C TYR A 77 3.69 11.40 -1.25
N VAL A 78 4.24 12.32 -2.05
CA VAL A 78 3.51 13.44 -2.67
C VAL A 78 2.33 13.00 -3.57
N LYS A 79 2.37 11.80 -4.16
CA LYS A 79 1.27 11.22 -4.95
C LYS A 79 0.28 10.44 -4.09
N PHE A 80 0.68 10.04 -2.89
CA PHE A 80 -0.10 9.21 -1.97
C PHE A 80 -0.61 10.00 -0.76
N GLN A 81 -0.91 11.31 -0.93
CA GLN A 81 -1.45 12.17 0.14
C GLN A 81 -2.94 11.95 0.42
N ASN A 82 -3.69 11.41 -0.55
CA ASN A 82 -5.11 11.18 -0.40
C ASN A 82 -5.52 9.89 -1.09
N VAL A 83 -5.50 8.80 -0.33
CA VAL A 83 -5.77 7.45 -0.82
C VAL A 83 -7.01 6.89 -0.11
N GLN A 84 -8.08 6.67 -0.86
CA GLN A 84 -9.31 6.01 -0.38
C GLN A 84 -9.30 4.51 -0.71
N ASN A 85 -8.72 4.15 -1.84
CA ASN A 85 -8.44 2.76 -2.19
C ASN A 85 -7.08 2.66 -2.86
N ILE A 86 -6.42 1.52 -2.68
CA ILE A 86 -5.15 1.17 -3.29
C ILE A 86 -5.25 -0.22 -3.90
N GLN A 87 -4.67 -0.37 -5.09
CA GLN A 87 -4.59 -1.64 -5.78
C GLN A 87 -3.15 -1.92 -6.18
N PHE A 88 -2.70 -3.14 -5.88
CA PHE A 88 -1.39 -3.65 -6.26
C PHE A 88 -1.57 -4.67 -7.36
N PHE A 89 -0.95 -4.43 -8.51
CA PHE A 89 -0.89 -5.39 -9.59
C PHE A 89 0.53 -5.96 -9.67
N ILE A 90 0.66 -7.24 -9.36
CA ILE A 90 1.90 -7.99 -9.47
C ILE A 90 1.96 -8.55 -10.89
N LYS A 91 2.94 -8.10 -11.67
CA LYS A 91 3.10 -8.49 -13.08
C LYS A 91 3.93 -9.76 -13.24
N ASP A 92 4.97 -9.88 -12.42
CA ASP A 92 5.96 -10.96 -12.47
C ASP A 92 6.60 -11.20 -11.10
N ASN A 93 7.22 -12.37 -10.94
CA ASN A 93 7.93 -12.79 -9.73
C ASN A 93 9.45 -12.93 -9.98
N LEU A 94 10.21 -13.05 -8.89
CA LEU A 94 11.68 -13.02 -8.91
C LEU A 94 12.30 -14.29 -9.53
N GLY A 95 11.76 -15.48 -9.24
CA GLY A 95 12.31 -16.76 -9.71
C GLY A 95 11.80 -17.22 -11.08
N GLY A 96 10.93 -16.45 -11.74
CA GLY A 96 10.34 -16.83 -13.03
C GLY A 96 9.46 -18.09 -12.96
N GLY A 97 9.10 -18.53 -11.75
CA GLY A 97 8.25 -19.69 -11.52
C GLY A 97 6.77 -19.38 -11.72
N GLU A 98 5.94 -20.41 -11.68
CA GLU A 98 4.50 -20.30 -11.94
C GLU A 98 3.70 -19.74 -10.75
N VAL A 99 4.33 -19.65 -9.57
CA VAL A 99 3.67 -19.28 -8.31
C VAL A 99 4.35 -18.07 -7.68
N THR A 100 3.56 -17.02 -7.47
CA THR A 100 3.94 -15.86 -6.67
C THR A 100 3.45 -16.05 -5.24
N GLN A 101 4.34 -15.91 -4.26
CA GLN A 101 4.03 -16.02 -2.84
C GLN A 101 4.30 -14.69 -2.13
N ILE A 102 3.39 -14.29 -1.25
CA ILE A 102 3.55 -13.12 -0.38
C ILE A 102 3.21 -13.59 1.04
N ASP A 103 4.20 -13.54 1.94
CA ASP A 103 4.00 -13.93 3.34
C ASP A 103 3.41 -12.79 4.16
N HIS A 104 3.80 -11.55 3.84
CA HIS A 104 3.32 -10.38 4.56
C HIS A 104 3.30 -9.15 3.65
N LEU A 105 2.18 -8.43 3.67
CA LEU A 105 2.00 -7.14 3.00
C LEU A 105 1.60 -6.11 4.06
N ALA A 106 2.41 -5.07 4.24
CA ALA A 106 2.13 -3.97 5.17
C ALA A 106 2.19 -2.64 4.45
N ILE A 107 1.13 -1.85 4.61
CA ILE A 107 1.03 -0.48 4.10
C ILE A 107 1.32 0.45 5.27
N ILE A 108 2.35 1.27 5.16
CA ILE A 108 2.81 2.17 6.22
C ILE A 108 2.38 3.59 5.85
N GLY A 109 1.53 4.15 6.69
CA GLY A 109 0.90 5.44 6.46
C GLY A 109 0.20 5.98 7.69
N SER A 110 -0.54 7.06 7.51
CA SER A 110 -1.34 7.70 8.54
C SER A 110 -2.69 8.13 7.97
N PRO A 111 -3.77 8.17 8.78
CA PRO A 111 -5.01 8.78 8.32
C PRO A 111 -4.74 10.25 7.98
N ILE A 112 -5.44 10.77 6.95
CA ILE A 112 -5.51 12.21 6.80
C ILE A 112 -6.24 12.70 8.03
N SER A 113 -5.55 13.47 8.88
CA SER A 113 -6.19 14.12 10.02
C SER A 113 -7.35 14.97 9.53
N THR A 114 -8.55 14.42 9.57
CA THR A 114 -9.73 15.20 9.87
C THR A 114 -9.55 15.60 11.32
N THR A 115 -9.63 16.90 11.60
CA THR A 115 -9.61 17.43 12.96
C THR A 115 -10.50 16.56 13.84
N ASN A 116 -9.90 15.68 14.64
CA ASN A 116 -10.65 14.92 15.61
C ASN A 116 -10.97 15.89 16.74
N MET A 117 -12.06 16.63 16.59
CA MET A 117 -12.55 17.60 17.58
C MET A 117 -12.88 16.93 18.93
N GLY A 118 -12.85 15.59 19.00
CA GLY A 118 -12.94 14.81 20.24
C GLY A 118 -11.68 14.79 21.10
N ASP A 119 -10.49 15.09 20.54
CA ASP A 119 -9.23 15.16 21.30
C ASP A 119 -8.89 16.58 21.77
N PHE A 120 -9.78 17.54 21.55
CA PHE A 120 -9.69 18.86 22.19
C PHE A 120 -10.09 18.73 23.65
N LYS A 121 -9.20 18.17 24.48
CA LYS A 121 -9.27 18.39 25.94
C LYS A 121 -9.17 19.89 26.15
N ARG A 122 -10.31 20.53 26.46
CA ARG A 122 -10.34 21.86 27.05
C ARG A 122 -9.37 21.83 28.22
N VAL A 123 -8.21 22.47 28.07
CA VAL A 123 -7.43 22.89 29.23
C VAL A 123 -8.32 23.86 29.99
N ALA A 124 -9.02 23.34 30.99
CA ALA A 124 -9.76 24.17 31.94
C ALA A 124 -8.71 25.03 32.65
N GLY A 125 -8.47 26.22 32.10
CA GLY A 125 -7.76 27.28 32.79
C GLY A 125 -8.41 27.45 34.16
N LYS A 126 -7.56 27.40 35.18
CA LYS A 126 -7.93 27.30 36.59
C LYS A 126 -8.99 28.32 36.98
N LYS A 127 -10.03 27.86 37.67
CA LYS A 127 -10.94 28.70 38.45
C LYS A 127 -10.19 29.12 39.71
N GLY A 128 -9.69 30.35 39.78
CA GLY A 128 -9.11 30.88 41.01
C GLY A 128 -8.09 31.98 40.79
N GLU A 129 -8.56 33.20 40.53
CA GLU A 129 -7.90 34.42 40.98
C GLU A 129 -8.98 35.25 41.68
N SER A 130 -9.10 34.99 42.98
CA SER A 130 -9.65 35.96 43.93
C SER A 130 -8.49 36.82 44.38
N HIS A 131 -8.51 38.11 44.02
CA HIS A 131 -8.24 39.22 44.93
C HIS A 131 -8.61 40.54 44.28
#